data_AF-A0A522AQX0-F1
#
_entry.id   AF-A0A522AQX0-F1
#
_cell.length_a   1.000
_cell.length_b   1.000
_cell.length_c   1.000
_cell.angle_alpha   90.00
_cell.angle_beta   90.00
_cell.angle_gamma   90.00
#
_symmetry.space_group_name_H-M   'P 1'
#
loop_
_entity.id
_entity.type
_entity.pdbx_description
1 polymer ?
#
loop_
_entity_poly.entity_id
_entity_poly.type
_entity_poly.pdbx_seq_one_letter_code
_entity_poly.pdbx_strand_id
1 'polypeptide(L)'
;MTQPVSSHRERRILAVTVGLGPIWFLVYVLIAAPGFLEPLGDPAVAVGGIPLGWILIVAAAGLSVAAAVAIERSNGNRWLGLVVLLLVFPALFLVVIGPAIVLIAKNLGSG
;
A
#
# COMPACT_ATOMS: atom_id res chain seq x y z
N MET A 1 6.65 -20.64 32.33
CA MET A 1 6.80 -20.59 30.86
C MET A 1 6.92 -19.14 30.43
N THR A 2 8.14 -18.63 30.35
CA THR A 2 8.45 -17.27 29.89
C THR A 2 8.56 -17.30 28.37
N GLN A 3 7.65 -16.62 27.67
CA GLN A 3 7.84 -16.40 26.23
C GLN A 3 9.12 -15.58 26.01
N PRO A 4 10.02 -15.99 25.10
CA PRO A 4 11.27 -15.27 24.88
C PRO A 4 10.97 -13.90 24.27
N VAL A 5 11.48 -12.85 24.94
CA VAL A 5 11.34 -11.43 24.61
C VAL A 5 11.80 -11.09 23.18
N SER A 6 12.61 -11.96 22.55
CA SER A 6 13.06 -11.82 21.16
C SER A 6 11.92 -11.87 20.13
N SER A 7 10.89 -12.68 20.37
CA SER A 7 9.81 -12.93 19.40
C SER A 7 8.93 -11.70 19.12
N HIS A 8 8.67 -10.88 20.13
CA HIS A 8 7.85 -9.67 19.98
C HIS A 8 8.59 -8.55 19.24
N ARG A 9 9.90 -8.38 19.51
CA ARG A 9 10.73 -7.39 18.82
C ARG A 9 10.90 -7.74 17.35
N GLU A 10 11.14 -9.01 17.04
CA GLU A 10 11.28 -9.51 15.67
C GLU A 10 9.98 -9.32 14.87
N ARG A 11 8.82 -9.63 15.45
CA ARG A 11 7.52 -9.40 14.81
C ARG A 11 7.23 -7.93 14.56
N ARG A 12 7.59 -7.05 15.50
CA ARG A 12 7.45 -5.61 15.32
C ARG A 12 8.33 -5.09 14.18
N ILE A 13 9.56 -5.59 14.07
CA ILE A 13 10.44 -5.26 12.95
C ILE A 13 9.81 -5.74 11.64
N LEU A 14 9.34 -6.98 11.57
CA LEU A 14 8.66 -7.52 10.38
C LEU A 14 7.41 -6.73 10.00
N ALA A 15 6.61 -6.31 10.98
CA ALA A 15 5.42 -5.49 10.75
C ALA A 15 5.78 -4.14 10.12
N VAL A 16 6.83 -3.49 10.61
CA VAL A 16 7.29 -2.20 10.09
C VAL A 16 7.93 -2.36 8.71
N THR A 17 8.77 -3.37 8.50
CA THR A 17 9.49 -3.53 7.23
C THR A 17 8.62 -4.11 6.13
N VAL A 18 7.85 -5.16 6.42
CA VAL A 18 7.02 -5.86 5.43
C VAL A 18 5.65 -5.19 5.30
N GLY A 19 5.00 -4.88 6.43
CA GLY A 19 3.65 -4.30 6.44
C GLY A 19 3.61 -2.89 5.85
N LEU A 20 4.60 -2.05 6.18
CA LEU A 20 4.71 -0.70 5.63
C LEU A 20 5.56 -0.64 4.34
N GLY A 21 5.97 -1.80 3.81
CA GLY A 21 6.71 -1.91 2.55
C GLY A 21 6.12 -1.08 1.40
N PRO A 22 4.79 -1.09 1.17
CA PRO A 22 4.18 -0.29 0.12
C PRO A 22 4.31 1.23 0.35
N ILE A 23 4.29 1.69 1.60
CA ILE A 23 4.51 3.11 1.95
C ILE A 23 5.97 3.49 1.70
N TRP A 24 6.92 2.65 2.12
CA TRP A 24 8.34 2.87 1.81
C TRP A 24 8.60 2.91 0.31
N PHE A 25 7.94 2.04 -0.43
CA PHE A 25 8.00 2.02 -1.88
C PHE A 25 7.42 3.31 -2.49
N LEU A 26 6.28 3.80 -2.00
CA LEU A 26 5.72 5.08 -2.42
C LEU A 26 6.70 6.24 -2.20
N VAL A 27 7.33 6.30 -1.01
CA VAL A 27 8.33 7.32 -0.69
C VAL A 27 9.54 7.21 -1.62
N TYR A 28 10.01 5.98 -1.89
CA TYR A 28 11.09 5.75 -2.85
C TYR A 28 10.73 6.26 -4.25
N VAL A 29 9.52 5.95 -4.73
CA VAL A 29 9.03 6.40 -6.04
C VAL A 29 8.93 7.93 -6.09
N LEU A 30 8.46 8.59 -5.04
CA LEU A 30 8.42 10.05 -4.94
C LEU A 30 9.79 10.71 -5.12
N ILE A 31 10.84 10.05 -4.61
CA ILE A 31 12.22 10.55 -4.70
C ILE A 31 12.84 10.20 -6.06
N ALA A 32 12.67 8.96 -6.52
CA ALA A 32 13.30 8.44 -7.72
C ALA A 32 12.62 8.92 -9.02
N ALA A 33 11.30 9.15 -8.97
CA ALA A 33 10.47 9.52 -10.10
C ALA A 33 9.34 10.47 -9.63
N PRO A 34 9.66 11.75 -9.35
CA PRO A 34 8.68 12.70 -8.80
C PRO A 34 7.44 12.90 -9.69
N GLY A 35 7.59 12.74 -11.02
CA GLY A 35 6.47 12.83 -11.97
C GLY A 35 5.56 11.60 -12.03
N PHE A 36 5.94 10.48 -11.40
CA PHE A 36 5.18 9.23 -11.47
C PHE A 36 3.77 9.35 -10.87
N LEU A 37 3.61 10.18 -9.84
CA LEU A 37 2.34 10.38 -9.15
C LEU A 37 1.51 11.54 -9.71
N GLU A 38 1.99 12.28 -10.72
CA GLU A 38 1.26 13.40 -11.32
C GLU A 38 -0.17 13.02 -11.77
N PRO A 39 -0.40 11.86 -12.43
CA PRO A 39 -1.76 11.49 -12.83
C PRO A 39 -2.71 11.33 -11.65
N LEU A 40 -2.21 11.03 -10.45
CA LEU A 40 -3.07 10.71 -9.31
C LEU A 40 -3.86 11.92 -8.78
N GLY A 41 -3.34 13.12 -9.03
CA GLY A 41 -3.97 14.38 -8.64
C GLY A 41 -4.92 14.95 -9.69
N ASP A 42 -5.13 14.27 -10.82
CA ASP A 42 -5.92 14.82 -11.93
C ASP A 42 -7.40 14.97 -11.54
N PRO A 43 -7.95 16.21 -11.49
CA PRO A 43 -9.34 16.44 -11.13
C PRO A 43 -10.33 15.96 -12.19
N ALA A 44 -9.89 15.68 -13.43
CA ALA A 44 -10.76 15.16 -14.49
C ALA A 44 -11.27 13.75 -14.19
N VAL A 45 -10.55 13.00 -13.35
CA VAL A 45 -10.93 11.64 -12.92
C VAL A 45 -11.23 11.68 -11.43
N ALA A 46 -12.38 12.23 -11.06
CA ALA A 46 -12.82 12.36 -9.68
C ALA A 46 -14.06 11.51 -9.38
N VAL A 47 -14.10 10.91 -8.19
CA VAL A 47 -15.25 10.19 -7.65
C VAL A 47 -15.74 10.95 -6.42
N GLY A 48 -16.97 11.46 -6.47
CA GLY A 48 -17.52 12.27 -5.37
C GLY A 48 -16.73 13.56 -5.09
N GLY A 49 -16.09 14.14 -6.11
CA GLY A 49 -15.28 15.36 -5.98
C GLY A 49 -13.84 15.14 -5.49
N ILE A 50 -13.42 13.89 -5.26
CA ILE A 50 -12.05 13.54 -4.85
C ILE A 50 -11.34 12.88 -6.05
N PRO A 51 -10.12 13.33 -6.43
CA PRO A 51 -9.36 12.67 -7.49
C PRO A 51 -9.15 11.19 -7.18
N LEU A 52 -9.43 10.33 -8.16
CA LEU A 52 -9.40 8.88 -8.03
C LEU A 52 -8.03 8.39 -7.55
N GLY A 53 -6.95 9.01 -8.02
CA GLY A 53 -5.61 8.63 -7.60
C GLY A 53 -5.37 8.79 -6.10
N TRP A 54 -5.90 9.86 -5.48
CA TRP A 54 -5.83 10.02 -4.03
C TRP A 54 -6.59 8.93 -3.28
N ILE A 55 -7.74 8.50 -3.80
CA ILE A 55 -8.50 7.39 -3.24
C ILE A 55 -7.66 6.10 -3.26
N LEU A 56 -6.97 5.83 -4.38
CA LEU A 56 -6.11 4.65 -4.52
C LEU A 56 -4.90 4.68 -3.56
N ILE A 57 -4.27 5.85 -3.36
CA ILE A 57 -3.16 6.01 -2.42
C ILE A 57 -3.62 5.82 -0.97
N VAL A 58 -4.77 6.40 -0.59
CA VAL A 58 -5.32 6.22 0.75
C VAL A 58 -5.69 4.77 0.99
N ALA A 59 -6.26 4.07 0.00
CA ALA A 59 -6.54 2.65 0.09
C ALA A 59 -5.25 1.81 0.27
N ALA A 60 -4.21 2.10 -0.51
CA ALA A 60 -2.91 1.43 -0.38
C ALA A 60 -2.26 1.68 0.99
N ALA A 61 -2.34 2.90 1.50
CA ALA A 61 -1.86 3.25 2.85
C ALA A 61 -2.65 2.50 3.93
N GLY A 62 -3.98 2.46 3.81
CA GLY A 62 -4.86 1.72 4.73
C GLY A 62 -4.53 0.23 4.77
N LEU A 63 -4.33 -0.39 3.61
CA LEU A 63 -3.91 -1.79 3.49
C LEU A 63 -2.52 -2.03 4.11
N SER A 64 -1.59 -1.10 3.95
CA SER A 64 -0.24 -1.19 4.54
C SER A 64 -0.29 -1.14 6.08
N VAL A 65 -1.10 -0.23 6.62
CA VAL A 65 -1.31 -0.14 8.08
C VAL A 65 -2.00 -1.40 8.59
N ALA A 66 -3.04 -1.88 7.89
CA ALA A 66 -3.71 -3.13 8.24
C ALA A 66 -2.75 -4.33 8.19
N ALA A 67 -1.84 -4.37 7.20
CA ALA A 67 -0.82 -5.40 7.09
C ALA A 67 0.13 -5.36 8.28
N ALA A 68 0.65 -4.18 8.64
CA ALA A 68 1.53 -4.03 9.80
C ALA A 68 0.85 -4.57 11.09
N VAL A 69 -0.39 -4.15 11.35
CA VAL A 69 -1.16 -4.62 12.52
C VAL A 69 -1.41 -6.13 12.47
N ALA A 70 -1.72 -6.68 11.29
CA ALA A 70 -1.97 -8.11 11.12
C ALA A 70 -0.70 -8.97 11.27
N ILE A 71 0.47 -8.45 10.89
CA ILE A 71 1.77 -9.11 11.08
C ILE A 71 2.14 -9.12 12.57
N GLU A 72 1.97 -8.01 13.29
CA GLU A 72 2.22 -7.96 14.75
C GLU A 72 1.39 -9.00 15.50
N ARG A 73 0.15 -9.21 15.06
CA ARG A 73 -0.79 -10.18 15.64
C ARG A 73 -0.64 -11.60 15.08
N SER A 74 0.23 -11.82 14.10
CA SER A 74 0.35 -13.12 13.44
C SER A 74 1.02 -14.16 14.32
N ASN A 75 0.46 -15.37 14.44
CA ASN A 75 1.04 -16.44 15.27
C ASN A 75 1.78 -17.53 14.47
N GLY A 76 2.00 -17.36 13.17
CA GLY A 76 2.80 -18.30 12.37
C GLY A 76 3.00 -17.90 10.92
N ASN A 77 3.94 -18.57 10.25
CA ASN A 77 4.37 -18.23 8.89
C ASN A 77 3.27 -18.33 7.83
N ARG A 78 2.29 -19.24 8.00
CA ARG A 78 1.14 -19.34 7.09
C ARG A 78 0.29 -18.06 7.12
N TRP A 79 0.10 -17.49 8.30
CA TRP A 79 -0.64 -16.24 8.46
C TRP A 79 0.13 -15.05 7.87
N LEU A 80 1.46 -15.02 8.07
CA LEU A 80 2.31 -14.01 7.44
C LEU A 80 2.17 -14.02 5.92
N GLY A 81 2.21 -15.21 5.30
CA GLY A 81 2.00 -15.36 3.86
C GLY A 81 0.65 -14.83 3.39
N LEU A 82 -0.42 -15.08 4.14
CA LEU A 82 -1.76 -14.56 3.84
C LEU A 82 -1.83 -13.03 3.96
N VAL A 83 -1.21 -12.45 4.99
CA VAL A 83 -1.15 -10.98 5.14
C VAL A 83 -0.40 -10.34 3.98
N VAL A 84 0.73 -10.92 3.57
CA VAL A 84 1.48 -10.43 2.41
C VAL A 84 0.64 -10.52 1.15
N LEU A 85 -0.01 -11.67 0.90
CA LEU A 85 -0.81 -11.88 -0.30
C LEU A 85 -2.06 -11.01 -0.38
N LEU A 86 -2.74 -10.78 0.75
CA LEU A 86 -4.05 -10.12 0.79
C LEU A 86 -3.97 -8.63 1.09
N LEU A 87 -2.89 -8.15 1.72
CA LEU A 87 -2.77 -6.75 2.14
C LEU A 87 -1.57 -6.07 1.49
N VAL A 88 -0.37 -6.63 1.60
CA VAL A 88 0.85 -6.00 1.08
C VAL A 88 0.88 -6.00 -0.45
N PHE A 89 0.58 -7.13 -1.08
CA PHE A 89 0.60 -7.26 -2.53
C PHE A 89 -0.45 -6.36 -3.20
N PRO A 90 -1.72 -6.31 -2.75
CA PRO A 90 -2.69 -5.36 -3.29
C PRO A 90 -2.31 -3.91 -3.03
N ALA A 91 -1.74 -3.57 -1.86
CA ALA A 91 -1.27 -2.21 -1.60
C ALA A 91 -0.15 -1.80 -2.57
N LEU A 92 0.86 -2.65 -2.80
CA LEU A 92 1.90 -2.41 -3.79
C LEU A 92 1.32 -2.29 -5.19
N PHE A 93 0.39 -3.17 -5.56
CA PHE A 93 -0.27 -3.13 -6.85
C PHE A 93 -0.98 -1.79 -7.07
N LEU A 94 -1.70 -1.28 -6.07
CA LEU A 94 -2.35 0.03 -6.14
C LEU A 94 -1.34 1.18 -6.29
N VAL A 95 -0.20 1.13 -5.61
CA VAL A 95 0.86 2.16 -5.75
C VAL A 95 1.47 2.15 -7.15
N VAL A 96 1.76 0.97 -7.70
CA VAL A 96 2.42 0.81 -9.01
C VAL A 96 1.45 1.09 -10.16
N ILE A 97 0.23 0.56 -10.08
CA ILE A 97 -0.74 0.58 -11.19
C ILE A 97 -1.69 1.77 -11.06
N GLY A 98 -1.76 2.43 -9.91
CA GLY A 98 -2.65 3.58 -9.64
C GLY A 98 -2.57 4.68 -10.71
N PRO A 99 -1.38 5.19 -11.06
CA PRO A 99 -1.27 6.21 -12.11
C PRO A 99 -1.80 5.74 -13.46
N ALA A 100 -1.54 4.47 -13.82
CA ALA A 100 -2.04 3.89 -15.06
C ALA A 100 -3.57 3.77 -15.07
N ILE A 101 -4.19 3.39 -13.94
CA ILE A 101 -5.66 3.36 -13.79
C ILE A 101 -6.24 4.74 -14.05
N VAL A 102 -5.64 5.80 -13.48
CA VAL A 102 -6.15 7.16 -13.68
C VAL A 102 -6.01 7.58 -15.15
N LEU A 103 -4.89 7.28 -15.80
CA LEU A 103 -4.70 7.58 -17.23
C LEU A 103 -5.70 6.84 -18.12
N ILE A 104 -5.95 5.56 -17.85
CA ILE A 104 -6.95 4.76 -18.57
C ILE A 104 -8.35 5.34 -18.36
N ALA A 105 -8.72 5.62 -17.11
CA ALA A 105 -10.03 6.20 -16.78
C ALA A 105 -10.24 7.56 -17.46
N LYS A 106 -9.19 8.39 -17.51
CA LYS A 106 -9.21 9.67 -18.22
C LYS A 106 -9.50 9.48 -19.72
N ASN A 107 -8.78 8.56 -20.37
CA ASN A 107 -8.93 8.31 -21.80
C ASN A 107 -10.29 7.67 -22.16
N LEU A 108 -10.85 6.86 -21.26
CA LEU A 108 -12.19 6.28 -21.43
C LEU A 108 -13.31 7.29 -21.18
N GLY A 109 -13.11 8.25 -20.27
CA GLY A 109 -14.10 9.30 -19.97
C GLY A 109 -14.16 10.42 -21.01
N SER A 110 -13.17 10.51 -21.90
CA SER A 110 -13.08 11.53 -22.95
C SER A 110 -13.53 11.05 -24.35
N GLY A 111 -14.01 9.80 -24.47
CA GLY A 111 -14.48 9.19 -25.71
C GLY A 111 -15.99 9.27 -25.93
#